data_AF-A0A5B0WDY8-F1
#
_entry.id   AF-A0A5B0WDY8-F1
#
_cell.length_a   1.000
_cell.length_b   1.000
_cell.length_c   1.000
_cell.angle_alpha   90.00
_cell.angle_beta   90.00
_cell.angle_gamma   90.00
#
_symmetry.space_group_name_H-M   'P 1'
#
loop_
_entity.id
_entity.type
_entity.pdbx_description
1 polymer ?
#
loop_
_entity_poly.entity_id
_entity_poly.type
_entity_poly.pdbx_seq_one_letter_code
_entity_poly.pdbx_strand_id
1 'polypeptide(L)'
;MIIAVDVYYEENKAKSVGVIFQCWEDSKPLEVIMSYTENPHKYETGFFYKRELPCIQELLKLTDINKIHTIVVDGYVYLNNEKKPGLGHYVYTNFSGEIPVIGVEKNAFHDNEAFVKKLYRGNSSKPLYITSVGMELAVAAEHIQSMYGEYRFPHLLKLLDKQTKEARL
;
A
#
# COMPACT_ATOMS: atom_id res chain seq x y z
N MET A 1 -8.10 10.58 -7.93
CA MET A 1 -8.10 9.12 -7.93
C MET A 1 -7.20 8.61 -6.82
N ILE A 2 -7.47 7.39 -6.37
CA ILE A 2 -6.69 6.66 -5.37
C ILE A 2 -6.03 5.49 -6.10
N ILE A 3 -4.82 5.14 -5.72
CA ILE A 3 -4.16 3.91 -6.19
C ILE A 3 -3.67 3.08 -5.01
N ALA A 4 -4.03 1.80 -4.99
CA ALA A 4 -3.46 0.81 -4.09
C ALA A 4 -2.40 -0.01 -4.84
N VAL A 5 -1.22 -0.16 -4.25
CA VAL A 5 -0.09 -0.86 -4.88
C VAL A 5 0.41 -2.01 -4.01
N ASP A 6 0.85 -3.07 -4.67
CA ASP A 6 1.44 -4.27 -4.07
C ASP A 6 2.48 -4.85 -5.03
N VAL A 7 3.49 -5.51 -4.48
CA VAL A 7 4.58 -6.13 -5.22
C VAL A 7 4.76 -7.57 -4.76
N TYR A 8 4.79 -8.47 -5.73
CA TYR A 8 5.05 -9.88 -5.50
C TYR A 8 6.31 -10.30 -6.21
N TYR A 9 7.13 -11.08 -5.51
CA TYR A 9 8.42 -11.54 -6.02
C TYR A 9 8.35 -12.97 -6.52
N GLU A 10 8.87 -13.16 -7.72
CA GLU A 10 9.25 -14.44 -8.28
C GLU A 10 10.79 -14.58 -8.21
N GLU A 11 11.37 -15.69 -8.68
CA GLU A 11 12.81 -15.95 -8.55
C GLU A 11 13.69 -14.80 -9.05
N ASN A 12 13.46 -14.32 -10.28
CA ASN A 12 14.27 -13.29 -10.92
C ASN A 12 13.46 -12.06 -11.35
N LYS A 13 12.20 -11.96 -10.93
CA LYS A 13 11.28 -10.89 -11.34
C LYS A 13 10.44 -10.41 -10.17
N ALA A 14 10.03 -9.15 -10.21
CA ALA A 14 8.98 -8.63 -9.36
C ALA A 14 7.79 -8.23 -10.23
N LYS A 15 6.60 -8.67 -9.86
CA LYS A 15 5.34 -8.21 -10.43
C LYS A 15 4.76 -7.15 -9.51
N SER A 16 4.54 -5.96 -10.04
CA SER A 16 3.83 -4.90 -9.31
C SER A 16 2.44 -4.74 -9.89
N VAL A 17 1.45 -4.57 -9.03
CA VAL A 17 0.06 -4.33 -9.42
C VAL A 17 -0.43 -3.05 -8.77
N GLY A 18 -1.18 -2.26 -9.53
CA GLY A 18 -1.84 -1.05 -9.08
C GLY A 18 -3.33 -1.14 -9.33
N VAL A 19 -4.15 -0.96 -8.29
CA VAL A 19 -5.61 -0.89 -8.39
C VAL A 19 -6.03 0.57 -8.22
N ILE A 20 -6.56 1.18 -9.28
CA ILE A 20 -6.99 2.58 -9.32
C ILE A 20 -8.50 2.67 -9.15
N PHE A 21 -8.98 3.59 -8.32
CA PHE A 21 -10.40 3.82 -8.05
C PHE A 21 -10.68 5.29 -7.72
N GLN A 22 -11.95 5.71 -7.77
CA GLN A 22 -12.33 7.11 -7.59
C GLN A 22 -12.72 7.42 -6.14
N CYS A 23 -13.59 6.58 -5.57
CA CYS A 23 -14.15 6.75 -4.24
C CYS A 23 -13.77 5.55 -3.37
N TRP A 24 -13.58 5.76 -2.06
CA TRP A 24 -13.20 4.69 -1.15
C TRP A 24 -14.25 3.56 -1.14
N GLU A 25 -15.52 3.93 -1.27
CA GLU A 25 -16.70 3.08 -1.31
C GLU A 25 -16.89 2.32 -2.64
N ASP A 26 -16.00 2.50 -3.62
CA ASP A 26 -16.09 1.82 -4.91
C ASP A 26 -15.97 0.30 -4.74
N SER A 27 -16.93 -0.43 -5.32
CA SER A 27 -16.91 -1.91 -5.35
C SER A 27 -16.10 -2.48 -6.50
N LYS A 28 -15.74 -1.66 -7.49
CA LYS A 28 -14.99 -2.06 -8.69
C LYS A 28 -13.86 -1.07 -8.93
N PRO A 29 -12.70 -1.54 -9.41
CA PRO A 29 -11.64 -0.64 -9.83
C PRO A 29 -12.08 0.16 -11.05
N LEU A 30 -11.55 1.38 -11.17
CA LEU A 30 -11.55 2.12 -12.43
C LEU A 30 -10.60 1.45 -13.42
N GLU A 31 -9.41 1.08 -12.95
CA GLU A 31 -8.38 0.45 -13.76
C GLU A 31 -7.48 -0.43 -12.88
N VAL A 32 -6.92 -1.48 -13.47
CA VAL A 32 -5.86 -2.29 -12.87
C VAL A 32 -4.65 -2.24 -13.79
N ILE A 33 -3.54 -1.70 -13.30
CA ILE A 33 -2.28 -1.61 -14.02
C ILE A 33 -1.27 -2.60 -13.46
N MET A 34 -0.32 -3.03 -14.29
CA MET A 34 0.73 -3.95 -13.87
C MET A 34 2.05 -3.66 -14.58
N SER A 35 3.15 -3.84 -13.84
CA SER A 35 4.51 -3.75 -14.36
C SER A 35 5.33 -4.94 -13.88
N TYR A 36 6.42 -5.22 -14.59
CA TYR A 36 7.38 -6.25 -14.24
C TYR A 36 8.77 -5.63 -14.15
N THR A 37 9.48 -5.91 -13.06
CA THR A 37 10.86 -5.49 -12.85
C THR A 37 11.75 -6.73 -12.88
N GLU A 38 12.66 -6.78 -13.84
CA GLU A 38 13.67 -7.84 -13.92
C GLU A 38 14.77 -7.62 -12.88
N ASN A 39 15.27 -8.70 -12.28
CA ASN A 39 16.35 -8.69 -11.29
C ASN A 39 16.13 -7.66 -10.16
N PRO A 40 15.00 -7.75 -9.40
CA PRO A 40 14.76 -6.85 -8.28
C PRO A 40 15.90 -6.94 -7.26
N HIS A 41 16.18 -5.84 -6.55
CA HIS A 41 17.24 -5.82 -5.54
C HIS A 41 17.09 -6.98 -4.54
N LYS A 42 18.21 -7.46 -4.00
CA LYS A 42 18.17 -8.51 -2.97
C LYS A 42 17.50 -7.98 -1.70
N TYR A 43 16.78 -8.86 -1.01
CA TYR A 43 16.22 -8.52 0.30
C TYR A 43 17.36 -8.25 1.29
N GLU A 44 17.25 -7.13 1.99
CA GLU A 44 18.16 -6.73 3.06
C GLU A 44 17.32 -6.46 4.33
N THR A 45 17.67 -7.13 5.43
CA THR A 45 16.94 -7.03 6.70
C THR A 45 16.85 -5.57 7.15
N GLY A 46 15.64 -5.08 7.36
CA GLY A 46 15.39 -3.70 7.78
C GLY A 46 15.42 -2.66 6.64
N PHE A 47 15.70 -3.08 5.40
CA PHE A 47 15.74 -2.22 4.20
C PHE A 47 14.82 -2.74 3.09
N PHE A 48 13.68 -3.32 3.48
CA PHE A 48 12.65 -3.84 2.57
C PHE A 48 12.27 -2.86 1.45
N TYR A 49 12.20 -1.56 1.76
CA TYR A 49 11.89 -0.52 0.78
C TYR A 49 12.85 -0.47 -0.42
N LYS A 50 14.13 -0.84 -0.27
CA LYS A 50 15.10 -0.80 -1.38
C LYS A 50 14.72 -1.76 -2.51
N ARG A 51 13.99 -2.82 -2.16
CA ARG A 51 13.53 -3.84 -3.09
C ARG A 51 12.19 -3.45 -3.73
N GLU A 52 11.27 -2.94 -2.91
CA GLU A 52 9.91 -2.56 -3.31
C GLU A 52 9.85 -1.26 -4.11
N LEU A 53 10.56 -0.23 -3.66
CA LEU A 53 10.39 1.14 -4.16
C LEU A 53 10.66 1.25 -5.67
N PRO A 54 11.73 0.66 -6.24
CA PRO A 54 11.93 0.68 -7.69
C PRO A 54 10.78 0.04 -8.48
N CYS A 55 10.19 -1.03 -7.95
CA CYS A 55 9.09 -1.75 -8.59
C CYS A 55 7.82 -0.87 -8.61
N ILE A 56 7.52 -0.20 -7.48
CA ILE A 56 6.42 0.76 -7.36
C ILE A 56 6.63 1.98 -8.28
N GLN A 57 7.87 2.49 -8.39
CA GLN A 57 8.19 3.59 -9.30
C GLN A 57 7.90 3.22 -10.76
N GLU A 58 8.32 2.03 -11.21
CA GLU A 58 8.03 1.56 -12.57
C GLU A 58 6.53 1.41 -12.82
N LEU A 59 5.78 0.89 -11.84
CA LEU A 59 4.32 0.80 -11.91
C LEU A 59 3.66 2.17 -12.08
N LEU A 60 4.07 3.16 -11.27
CA LEU A 60 3.45 4.48 -11.25
C LEU A 60 3.71 5.30 -12.52
N LYS A 61 4.71 4.95 -13.33
CA LYS A 61 4.90 5.53 -14.68
C LYS A 61 3.77 5.20 -15.65
N LEU A 62 2.97 4.16 -15.37
CA LEU A 62 1.86 3.72 -16.22
C LEU A 62 0.58 4.56 -16.00
N THR A 63 0.57 5.47 -15.03
CA THR A 63 -0.57 6.35 -14.75
C THR A 63 -0.12 7.82 -14.73
N ASP A 64 -1.06 8.72 -14.98
CA ASP A 64 -0.86 10.15 -14.77
C ASP A 64 -0.87 10.45 -13.26
N ILE A 65 0.32 10.57 -12.68
CA ILE A 65 0.53 10.76 -11.24
C ILE A 65 -0.17 12.03 -10.72
N ASN A 66 -0.37 13.06 -11.56
CA ASN A 66 -1.01 14.31 -11.16
C ASN A 66 -2.52 14.14 -10.84
N LYS A 67 -3.12 13.01 -11.26
CA LYS A 67 -4.52 12.69 -10.96
C LYS A 67 -4.67 11.80 -9.70
N ILE A 68 -3.56 11.33 -9.15
CA ILE A 68 -3.54 10.53 -7.93
C ILE A 68 -3.44 11.47 -6.73
N HIS A 69 -4.44 11.44 -5.85
CA HIS A 69 -4.43 12.24 -4.61
C HIS A 69 -4.10 11.42 -3.37
N THR A 70 -4.04 10.09 -3.48
CA THR A 70 -3.66 9.21 -2.36
C THR A 70 -3.10 7.90 -2.89
N ILE A 71 -2.00 7.44 -2.30
CA ILE A 71 -1.41 6.13 -2.57
C ILE A 71 -1.60 5.25 -1.34
N VAL A 72 -2.07 4.02 -1.53
CA VAL A 72 -2.17 2.98 -0.51
C VAL A 72 -1.09 1.94 -0.78
N VAL A 73 -0.28 1.60 0.22
CA VAL A 73 0.79 0.58 0.11
C VAL A 73 0.51 -0.59 1.06
N ASP A 74 0.89 -1.81 0.66
CA ASP A 74 0.97 -2.97 1.56
C ASP A 74 2.26 -2.85 2.40
N GLY A 75 2.12 -2.29 3.60
CA GLY A 75 3.24 -2.04 4.50
C GLY A 75 3.13 -0.76 5.31
N TYR A 76 4.11 -0.55 6.20
CA TYR A 76 4.11 0.59 7.12
C TYR A 76 4.79 1.84 6.53
N VAL A 77 4.30 3.01 6.94
CA VAL A 77 4.95 4.30 6.71
C VAL A 77 6.12 4.52 7.66
N TYR A 78 5.93 4.26 8.95
CA TYR A 78 6.97 4.33 9.98
C TYR A 78 7.08 2.98 10.69
N LEU A 79 8.30 2.55 10.97
CA LEU A 79 8.59 1.23 11.53
C LEU A 79 8.70 1.23 13.06
N ASN A 80 8.83 2.39 13.71
CA ASN A 80 8.92 2.46 15.17
C ASN A 80 8.45 3.81 15.73
N ASN A 81 8.44 3.93 17.06
CA ASN A 81 8.09 5.14 17.80
C ASN A 81 9.09 6.30 17.62
N GLU A 82 10.25 6.07 17.00
CA GLU A 82 11.23 7.08 16.62
C GLU A 82 11.07 7.55 15.16
N LYS A 83 9.96 7.20 14.49
CA LYS A 83 9.70 7.50 13.07
C LYS A 83 10.75 6.95 12.11
N LYS A 84 11.33 5.78 12.40
CA LYS A 84 12.18 5.06 11.43
C LYS A 84 11.41 4.88 10.12
N PRO A 85 11.91 5.40 8.98
CA PRO A 85 11.22 5.32 7.70
C PRO A 85 10.94 3.89 7.26
N GLY A 86 9.69 3.61 6.92
CA GLY A 86 9.24 2.40 6.24
C GLY A 86 8.92 2.67 4.76
N LEU A 87 8.39 1.66 4.07
CA LEU A 87 8.07 1.72 2.64
C LEU A 87 7.24 2.96 2.29
N GLY A 88 6.14 3.19 3.02
CA GLY A 88 5.23 4.29 2.72
C GLY A 88 5.87 5.67 2.85
N HIS A 89 6.81 5.85 3.79
CA HIS A 89 7.57 7.09 3.89
C HIS A 89 8.48 7.31 2.68
N TYR A 90 9.18 6.26 2.23
CA TYR A 90 10.03 6.36 1.04
C TYR A 90 9.22 6.64 -0.22
N VAL A 91 8.05 6.00 -0.37
CA VAL A 91 7.09 6.32 -1.45
C VAL A 91 6.71 7.80 -1.38
N TYR A 92 6.29 8.31 -0.23
CA TYR A 92 5.91 9.72 -0.04
C TYR A 92 7.02 10.68 -0.46
N THR A 93 8.24 10.47 0.05
CA THR A 93 9.39 11.35 -0.28
C THR A 93 9.81 11.25 -1.74
N ASN A 94 9.58 10.11 -2.40
CA ASN A 94 9.93 9.94 -3.80
C ASN A 94 9.00 10.71 -4.75
N PHE A 95 7.80 11.08 -4.30
CA PHE A 95 6.86 11.93 -5.04
C PHE A 95 6.78 13.32 -4.40
N SER A 96 7.95 13.89 -4.09
CA SER A 96 8.13 15.24 -3.53
C SER A 96 7.42 15.52 -2.19
N GLY A 97 6.83 14.50 -1.57
CA GLY A 97 5.97 14.68 -0.40
C GLY A 97 4.64 15.38 -0.71
N GLU A 98 4.16 15.32 -1.95
CA GLU A 98 2.92 15.99 -2.35
C GLU A 98 1.69 15.08 -2.28
N ILE A 99 1.88 13.77 -2.47
CA ILE A 99 0.79 12.79 -2.52
C ILE A 99 0.77 12.00 -1.21
N PRO A 100 -0.27 12.16 -0.37
CA PRO A 100 -0.41 11.40 0.87
C PRO A 100 -0.32 9.89 0.65
N VAL A 101 0.32 9.20 1.59
CA VAL A 101 0.48 7.75 1.57
C VAL A 101 -0.18 7.15 2.81
N ILE A 102 -0.99 6.11 2.59
CA ILE A 102 -1.57 5.26 3.63
C ILE A 102 -0.91 3.89 3.56
N GLY A 103 -0.29 3.47 4.66
CA GLY A 103 0.16 2.11 4.83
C GLY A 103 -0.94 1.25 5.46
N VAL A 104 -1.25 0.10 4.87
CA VAL A 104 -2.24 -0.85 5.39
C VAL A 104 -1.57 -2.20 5.56
N GLU A 105 -1.50 -2.71 6.78
CA GLU A 105 -0.84 -3.98 7.06
C GLU A 105 -1.75 -4.94 7.85
N LYS A 106 -1.60 -6.24 7.62
CA LYS A 106 -2.37 -7.30 8.31
C LYS A 106 -1.73 -7.69 9.64
N ASN A 107 -0.45 -7.39 9.85
CA ASN A 107 0.31 -7.77 11.03
C ASN A 107 0.80 -6.55 11.83
N ALA A 108 0.94 -6.74 13.13
CA ALA A 108 1.49 -5.72 14.00
C ALA A 108 2.99 -5.56 13.74
N PHE A 109 3.48 -4.33 13.81
CA PHE A 109 4.89 -4.05 13.99
C PHE A 109 5.10 -3.63 15.45
N HIS A 110 5.75 -4.49 16.24
CA HIS A 110 5.77 -4.38 17.71
C HIS A 110 6.42 -3.08 18.23
N ASP A 111 7.32 -2.48 17.47
CA ASP A 111 8.07 -1.28 17.89
C ASP A 111 7.35 0.04 17.53
N ASN A 112 6.19 -0.02 16.86
CA ASN A 112 5.41 1.16 16.45
C ASN A 112 4.00 1.13 17.05
N GLU A 113 3.81 1.83 18.17
CA GLU A 113 2.49 2.05 18.77
C GLU A 113 2.00 3.49 18.57
N ALA A 114 2.92 4.45 18.45
CA ALA A 114 2.60 5.88 18.37
C ALA A 114 2.11 6.31 16.97
N PHE A 115 2.57 5.65 15.91
CA PHE A 115 2.27 6.02 14.52
C PHE A 115 1.45 4.96 13.79
N VAL A 116 0.66 4.20 14.54
CA VAL A 116 -0.24 3.18 14.00
C VAL A 116 -1.63 3.30 14.61
N LYS A 117 -2.65 3.14 13.78
CA LYS A 117 -4.04 3.02 14.23
C LYS A 117 -4.55 1.62 13.93
N LYS A 118 -4.98 0.91 14.98
CA LYS A 118 -5.66 -0.37 14.85
C LYS A 118 -7.08 -0.13 14.32
N LEU A 119 -7.42 -0.75 13.21
CA LEU A 119 -8.71 -0.62 12.55
C LEU A 119 -9.44 -1.97 12.52
N TYR A 120 -10.61 -2.03 13.14
CA TYR A 120 -11.46 -3.23 13.15
C TYR A 120 -12.57 -3.08 12.12
N ARG A 121 -12.69 -4.04 11.19
CA ARG A 121 -13.70 -4.05 10.13
C ARG A 121 -14.42 -5.40 10.06
N GLY A 122 -15.71 -5.35 9.73
CA GLY A 122 -16.59 -6.51 9.76
C GLY A 122 -16.68 -7.12 11.17
N ASN A 123 -16.82 -8.45 11.24
CA ASN A 123 -16.85 -9.20 12.50
C ASN A 123 -15.47 -9.72 12.95
N SER A 124 -14.38 -9.17 12.42
CA SER A 124 -13.02 -9.64 12.73
C SER A 124 -12.49 -9.08 14.04
N SER A 125 -12.04 -9.96 14.94
CA SER A 125 -11.29 -9.58 16.14
C SER A 125 -9.82 -9.22 15.87
N LYS A 126 -9.32 -9.47 14.65
CA LYS A 126 -7.97 -9.06 14.22
C LYS A 126 -8.05 -7.72 13.50
N PRO A 127 -7.36 -6.66 13.99
CA PRO A 127 -7.36 -5.36 13.34
C PRO A 127 -6.48 -5.35 12.09
N LEU A 128 -6.71 -4.39 11.19
CA LEU A 128 -5.70 -3.88 10.28
C LEU A 128 -4.86 -2.82 11.00
N TYR A 129 -3.63 -2.62 10.55
CA TYR A 129 -2.73 -1.63 11.11
C TYR A 129 -2.54 -0.54 10.08
N ILE A 130 -3.10 0.63 10.37
CA ILE A 130 -3.10 1.78 9.47
C ILE A 130 -1.97 2.71 9.89
N THR A 131 -1.18 3.17 8.94
CA THR A 131 -0.18 4.23 9.12
C THR A 131 -0.34 5.27 8.02
N SER A 132 0.13 6.50 8.22
CA SER A 132 0.03 7.54 7.20
C SER A 132 1.18 8.55 7.24
N VAL A 133 1.40 9.21 6.10
CA VAL A 133 2.20 10.42 5.96
C VAL A 133 1.55 11.33 4.91
N GLY A 134 1.65 12.64 5.08
CA GLY A 134 0.95 13.62 4.24
C GLY A 134 -0.54 13.75 4.54
N MET A 135 -1.08 12.96 5.48
CA MET A 135 -2.43 13.13 6.02
C MET A 135 -2.52 12.62 7.46
N GLU A 136 -3.52 13.13 8.19
CA GLU A 136 -3.81 12.71 9.56
C GLU A 136 -4.14 11.22 9.65
N LEU A 137 -3.54 10.54 10.63
CA LEU A 137 -3.68 9.10 10.82
C LEU A 137 -5.14 8.69 11.08
N ALA A 138 -5.91 9.54 11.77
CA ALA A 138 -7.33 9.31 11.99
C ALA A 138 -8.12 9.31 10.67
N VAL A 139 -7.85 10.29 9.79
CA VAL A 139 -8.49 10.44 8.49
C VAL A 139 -8.11 9.28 7.56
N ALA A 140 -6.83 8.88 7.54
CA ALA A 140 -6.38 7.71 6.81
C ALA A 140 -7.14 6.44 7.23
N ALA A 141 -7.33 6.23 8.54
CA ALA A 141 -8.08 5.09 9.05
C ALA A 141 -9.58 5.15 8.68
N GLU A 142 -10.20 6.33 8.68
CA GLU A 142 -11.59 6.52 8.24
C GLU A 142 -11.77 6.20 6.75
N HIS A 143 -10.82 6.62 5.90
CA HIS A 143 -10.80 6.22 4.50
C HIS A 143 -10.77 4.71 4.33
N ILE A 144 -9.84 4.02 4.99
CA ILE A 144 -9.76 2.55 4.92
C ILE A 144 -11.01 1.88 5.54
N GLN A 145 -11.59 2.48 6.59
CA GLN A 145 -12.85 2.01 7.19
C GLN A 145 -14.00 2.02 6.19
N SER A 146 -14.13 3.14 5.46
CA SER A 146 -15.21 3.38 4.49
C SER A 146 -15.12 2.48 3.24
N MET A 147 -13.98 1.82 3.02
CA MET A 147 -13.81 1.02 1.81
C MET A 147 -14.86 -0.07 1.67
N TYR A 148 -15.27 -0.35 0.43
CA TYR A 148 -16.29 -1.36 0.14
C TYR A 148 -15.91 -2.77 0.64
N GLY A 149 -16.93 -3.52 1.07
CA GLY A 149 -16.85 -4.92 1.47
C GLY A 149 -16.95 -5.15 2.98
N GLU A 150 -17.66 -6.21 3.35
CA GLU A 150 -18.08 -6.50 4.74
C GLU A 150 -17.01 -7.16 5.61
N TYR A 151 -15.91 -7.60 5.02
CA TYR A 151 -14.85 -8.34 5.71
C TYR A 151 -13.74 -7.43 6.23
N ARG A 152 -12.89 -8.00 7.10
CA ARG A 152 -11.68 -7.34 7.64
C ARG A 152 -10.89 -6.57 6.59
N PHE A 153 -10.48 -7.26 5.53
CA PHE A 153 -9.66 -6.68 4.48
C PHE A 153 -10.56 -6.13 3.36
N PRO A 154 -10.40 -4.85 2.97
CA PRO A 154 -11.25 -4.22 1.95
C PRO A 154 -11.29 -4.99 0.63
N HIS A 155 -12.41 -4.87 -0.08
CA HIS A 155 -12.64 -5.63 -1.32
C HIS A 155 -11.58 -5.34 -2.40
N LEU A 156 -11.29 -4.07 -2.67
CA LEU A 156 -10.31 -3.69 -3.69
C LEU A 156 -8.86 -4.03 -3.28
N LEU A 157 -8.54 -4.00 -1.98
CA LEU A 157 -7.22 -4.46 -1.50
C LEU A 157 -7.09 -5.99 -1.59
N LYS A 158 -8.19 -6.72 -1.43
CA LYS A 158 -8.22 -8.17 -1.69
C LYS A 158 -8.05 -8.48 -3.18
N LEU A 159 -8.66 -7.67 -4.06
CA LEU A 159 -8.46 -7.78 -5.51
C LEU A 159 -6.98 -7.54 -5.85
N LEU A 160 -6.37 -6.52 -5.27
CA LEU A 160 -4.93 -6.24 -5.40
C LEU A 160 -4.10 -7.49 -5.02
N ASP A 161 -4.20 -7.96 -3.77
CA ASP A 161 -3.45 -9.13 -3.25
C ASP A 161 -3.60 -10.37 -4.14
N LYS A 162 -4.81 -10.59 -4.68
CA LYS A 162 -5.09 -11.68 -5.64
C LYS A 162 -4.35 -11.45 -6.97
N GLN A 163 -4.51 -10.28 -7.57
CA GLN A 163 -3.91 -9.95 -8.87
C GLN A 163 -2.38 -9.95 -8.79
N THR A 164 -1.77 -9.51 -7.69
CA THR A 164 -0.31 -9.53 -7.52
C THR A 164 0.24 -10.96 -7.49
N LYS A 165 -0.51 -11.93 -6.94
CA LYS A 165 -0.08 -13.33 -6.81
C LYS A 165 -0.49 -14.25 -7.97
N GLU A 166 -1.40 -13.80 -8.83
CA GLU A 166 -1.80 -14.57 -10.02
C GLU A 166 -0.62 -14.70 -11.00
N ALA A 167 -0.24 -15.95 -11.30
CA ALA A 167 0.74 -16.25 -12.32
C ALA A 167 0.22 -15.84 -13.71
N ARG A 168 1.15 -15.52 -14.62
CA ARG A 168 0.82 -15.29 -16.02
C ARG A 168 0.25 -16.59 -16.61
N LEU A 169 -0.93 -16.53 -17.23
CA LEU A 169 -1.42 -17.61 -18.11
C LEU A 169 -0.56 -17.72 -19.37
#